data_AF-A0A3D5ZIT1-F1
#
_entry.id   AF-A0A3D5ZIT1-F1
#
_cell.length_a   1.000
_cell.length_b   1.000
_cell.length_c   1.000
_cell.angle_alpha   90.00
_cell.angle_beta   90.00
_cell.angle_gamma   90.00
#
_symmetry.space_group_name_H-M   'P 1'
#
loop_
_entity.id
_entity.type
_entity.pdbx_description
1 polymer ?
#
loop_
_entity_poly.entity_id
_entity_poly.type
_entity_poly.pdbx_seq_one_letter_code
_entity_poly.pdbx_strand_id
1 'polypeptide(L)'
;NKGAHQHLPIAALRLPRQAGSSLRKLGCRNIADLQKIKGEDFAKRFGLAAWERLARFRGQLPSPPRKSEYREDDREITRDFALPLREEDCRPMLHLMLPELLRKLNDEGVMLQLLSVCLKSPDHSGRSSLQVMDVATQSPTNSEKIWSQLIDIELEKIGAHKSISNISMTAQVINGQPFPTPNLGANHDERQRRWLLERLSQRLGPHHVLGFQPGQSTLPERRACPVSAIYAEPMDMHAAPEDNICDPEEFLHPSVMLNPAEAIDLVVPPAHGEPPMRWRWRGVSHDRAAMFGPDHHVPEWWLDLPSWRGGMRSYWWVQNRAGQWFWMYRNKGAGRECWYVHGY
;
A
#
# COMPACT_ATOMS: atom_id res chain seq x y z
N ASN A 1 -9.86 6.24 48.78
CA ASN A 1 -11.04 6.81 48.08
C ASN A 1 -11.78 5.77 47.25
N LYS A 2 -12.67 4.97 47.85
CA LYS A 2 -13.36 3.83 47.18
C LYS A 2 -14.86 4.06 46.83
N GLY A 3 -15.43 5.24 47.06
CA GLY A 3 -16.89 5.46 46.91
C GLY A 3 -17.34 6.43 45.81
N ALA A 4 -16.46 7.31 45.30
CA ALA A 4 -16.88 8.43 44.44
C ALA A 4 -17.51 7.99 43.10
N HIS A 5 -17.14 6.82 42.59
CA HIS A 5 -17.60 6.33 41.30
C HIS A 5 -18.98 5.64 41.34
N GLN A 6 -19.52 5.36 42.53
CA GLN A 6 -20.80 4.65 42.69
C GLN A 6 -22.00 5.53 42.31
N HIS A 7 -21.88 6.85 42.46
CA HIS A 7 -22.90 7.84 42.09
C HIS A 7 -22.80 8.31 40.64
N LEU A 8 -21.81 7.84 39.88
CA LEU A 8 -21.70 8.21 38.48
C LEU A 8 -22.85 7.59 37.67
N PRO A 9 -23.40 8.32 36.69
CA PRO A 9 -24.42 7.79 35.82
C PRO A 9 -23.84 6.67 34.95
N ILE A 10 -24.67 5.70 34.58
CA ILE A 10 -24.27 4.60 33.68
C ILE A 10 -23.75 5.11 32.32
N ALA A 11 -24.16 6.32 31.92
CA ALA A 11 -23.63 6.99 30.73
C ALA A 11 -22.10 7.21 30.80
N ALA A 12 -21.52 7.36 31.99
CA ALA A 12 -20.08 7.52 32.18
C ALA A 12 -19.27 6.28 31.73
N LEU A 13 -19.88 5.09 31.76
CA LEU A 13 -19.27 3.85 31.25
C LEU A 13 -19.25 3.79 29.71
N ARG A 14 -19.81 4.79 29.01
CA ARG A 14 -19.85 4.89 27.54
C ARG A 14 -20.29 3.60 26.86
N LEU A 15 -21.24 2.87 27.43
CA LEU A 15 -21.73 1.59 26.89
C LEU A 15 -22.32 1.75 25.48
N PRO A 16 -22.34 0.68 24.65
CA PRO A 16 -23.04 0.71 23.36
C PRO A 16 -24.46 1.25 23.51
N ARG A 17 -24.94 2.08 22.55
CA ARG A 17 -26.23 2.80 22.66
C ARG A 17 -27.39 1.86 23.01
N GLN A 18 -27.43 0.68 22.41
CA GLN A 18 -28.45 -0.34 22.66
C GLN A 18 -28.42 -0.83 24.12
N ALA A 19 -27.25 -1.25 24.62
CA ALA A 19 -27.07 -1.70 26.01
C ALA A 19 -27.39 -0.59 27.02
N GLY A 20 -26.93 0.64 26.76
CA GLY A 20 -27.23 1.79 27.62
C GLY A 20 -28.70 2.20 27.64
N SER A 21 -29.45 1.93 26.57
CA SER A 21 -30.90 2.14 26.53
C SER A 21 -31.67 1.05 27.28
N SER A 22 -31.27 -0.21 27.14
CA SER A 22 -31.89 -1.35 27.85
C SER A 22 -31.66 -1.27 29.36
N LEU A 23 -30.47 -0.86 29.81
CA LEU A 23 -30.18 -0.67 31.23
C LEU A 23 -31.00 0.46 31.86
N ARG A 24 -31.23 1.55 31.11
CA ARG A 24 -32.13 2.63 31.55
C ARG A 24 -33.58 2.17 31.66
N LYS A 25 -34.06 1.36 30.72
CA LYS A 25 -35.40 0.75 30.77
C LYS A 25 -35.56 -0.19 31.97
N LEU A 26 -34.49 -0.84 32.40
CA LEU A 26 -34.44 -1.70 33.60
C LEU A 26 -34.27 -0.92 34.91
N GLY A 27 -34.29 0.41 34.88
CA GLY A 27 -34.22 1.25 36.07
C GLY A 27 -32.81 1.45 36.65
N CYS A 28 -31.77 0.90 36.01
CA CYS A 28 -30.39 1.14 36.41
C CYS A 28 -30.00 2.57 35.99
N ARG A 29 -29.61 3.41 36.95
CA ARG A 29 -29.22 4.82 36.68
C ARG A 29 -27.75 5.06 37.03
N ASN A 30 -27.24 4.38 38.05
CA ASN A 30 -25.92 4.61 38.59
C ASN A 30 -25.02 3.39 38.43
N ILE A 31 -23.70 3.60 38.46
CA ILE A 31 -22.71 2.50 38.39
C ILE A 31 -22.86 1.55 39.58
N ALA A 32 -23.33 2.02 40.74
CA ALA A 32 -23.66 1.18 41.89
C ALA A 32 -24.68 0.07 41.56
N ASP A 33 -25.66 0.36 40.70
CA ASP A 33 -26.71 -0.61 40.34
C ASP A 33 -26.11 -1.76 39.51
N LEU A 34 -25.08 -1.47 38.71
CA LEU A 34 -24.35 -2.45 37.90
C LEU A 34 -23.39 -3.32 38.71
N GLN A 35 -23.00 -2.90 39.92
CA GLN A 35 -22.17 -3.73 40.79
C GLN A 35 -22.94 -4.91 41.38
N LYS A 36 -24.27 -4.80 41.48
CA LYS A 36 -25.15 -5.86 42.01
C LYS A 36 -25.43 -6.99 41.00
N ILE A 37 -25.12 -6.78 39.72
CA ILE A 37 -25.38 -7.74 38.65
C ILE A 37 -24.15 -8.64 38.45
N LYS A 38 -24.38 -9.96 38.42
CA LYS A 38 -23.35 -10.96 38.11
C LYS A 38 -22.87 -10.80 36.66
N GLY A 39 -21.55 -10.85 36.45
CA GLY A 39 -20.92 -10.53 35.16
C GLY A 39 -21.32 -11.45 34.01
N GLU A 40 -21.59 -12.72 34.29
CA GLU A 40 -21.92 -13.74 33.27
C GLU A 40 -23.31 -13.52 32.65
N ASP A 41 -24.31 -13.15 33.47
CA ASP A 41 -25.65 -12.80 33.00
C ASP A 41 -25.65 -11.48 32.22
N PHE A 42 -24.72 -10.59 32.54
CA PHE A 42 -24.58 -9.30 31.90
C PHE A 42 -24.12 -9.43 30.45
N ALA A 43 -23.13 -10.28 30.18
CA ALA A 43 -22.63 -10.52 28.81
C ALA A 43 -23.71 -11.13 27.91
N LYS A 44 -24.50 -12.09 28.43
CA LYS A 44 -25.60 -12.72 27.68
C LYS A 44 -26.73 -11.75 27.34
N ARG A 45 -27.06 -10.81 28.24
CA ARG A 45 -28.18 -9.87 28.06
C ARG A 45 -27.83 -8.57 27.33
N PHE A 46 -26.60 -8.07 27.50
CA PHE A 46 -26.19 -6.75 27.00
C PHE A 46 -25.01 -6.81 26.02
N GLY A 47 -24.50 -8.00 25.73
CA GLY A 47 -23.43 -8.25 24.78
C GLY A 47 -22.02 -8.13 25.36
N LEU A 48 -21.06 -8.70 24.64
CA LEU A 48 -19.65 -8.78 25.02
C LEU A 48 -19.02 -7.38 25.20
N ALA A 49 -19.28 -6.45 24.26
CA ALA A 49 -18.73 -5.09 24.31
C ALA A 49 -19.16 -4.29 25.55
N ALA A 50 -20.34 -4.55 26.09
CA ALA A 50 -20.80 -3.93 27.33
C ALA A 50 -20.10 -4.55 28.55
N TRP A 51 -19.96 -5.87 28.57
CA TRP A 51 -19.24 -6.59 29.62
C TRP A 51 -17.77 -6.18 29.67
N GLU A 52 -17.08 -6.09 28.54
CA GLU A 52 -15.67 -5.68 28.50
C GLU A 52 -15.46 -4.27 29.06
N ARG A 53 -16.37 -3.33 28.78
CA ARG A 53 -16.30 -1.99 29.36
C ARG A 53 -16.48 -2.01 30.88
N LEU A 54 -17.38 -2.86 31.38
CA LEU A 54 -17.57 -3.05 32.82
C LEU A 54 -16.34 -3.73 33.47
N ALA A 55 -15.75 -4.74 32.81
CA ALA A 55 -14.55 -5.44 33.26
C ALA A 55 -13.33 -4.50 33.30
N ARG A 56 -13.15 -3.66 32.27
CA ARG A 56 -12.12 -2.59 32.23
C ARG A 56 -12.33 -1.58 33.37
N PHE A 57 -13.57 -1.15 33.61
CA PHE A 57 -13.89 -0.26 34.72
C PHE A 57 -13.59 -0.88 36.10
N ARG A 58 -13.81 -2.19 36.26
CA ARG A 58 -13.48 -2.95 37.48
C ARG A 58 -11.97 -3.27 37.61
N GLY A 59 -11.15 -2.88 36.63
CA GLY A 59 -9.72 -3.20 36.58
C GLY A 59 -9.43 -4.69 36.31
N GLN A 60 -10.42 -5.46 35.87
CA GLN A 60 -10.29 -6.89 35.54
C GLN A 60 -9.70 -7.13 34.15
N LEU A 61 -9.83 -6.13 33.27
CA LEU A 61 -9.22 -6.13 31.94
C LEU A 61 -8.29 -4.91 31.82
N PRO A 62 -7.10 -5.04 31.23
CA PRO A 62 -6.28 -3.89 30.90
C PRO A 62 -7.06 -2.95 29.96
N SER A 63 -7.01 -1.65 30.26
CA SER A 63 -7.44 -0.62 29.31
C SER A 63 -6.23 -0.28 28.46
N PRO A 64 -6.22 -0.57 27.14
CA PRO A 64 -5.11 -0.16 26.29
C PRO A 64 -4.97 1.37 26.39
N PRO A 65 -3.75 1.92 26.48
CA PRO A 65 -3.55 3.35 26.43
C PRO A 65 -4.18 3.84 25.12
N ARG A 66 -5.20 4.68 25.23
CA ARG A 66 -5.74 5.35 24.05
C ARG A 66 -4.67 6.32 23.58
N LYS A 67 -4.32 6.28 22.30
CA LYS A 67 -3.78 7.48 21.66
C LYS A 67 -4.79 8.60 21.94
N SER A 68 -4.38 9.67 22.61
CA SER A 68 -5.23 10.83 22.79
C SER A 68 -5.41 11.48 21.41
N GLU A 69 -6.50 11.16 20.72
CA GLU A 69 -6.92 11.80 19.47
C GLU A 69 -7.46 13.23 19.69
N TYR A 70 -6.94 13.93 20.70
CA TYR A 70 -7.23 15.35 20.92
C TYR A 70 -5.89 16.06 21.04
N ARG A 71 -5.18 16.06 19.92
CA ARG A 71 -4.28 17.16 19.60
C ARG A 71 -5.14 18.10 18.75
N GLU A 72 -5.11 19.40 19.02
CA GLU A 72 -5.30 20.34 17.91
C GLU A 72 -4.18 19.98 16.94
N ASP A 73 -4.45 19.08 16.00
CA ASP A 73 -3.52 18.84 14.93
C ASP A 73 -3.57 20.14 14.14
N ASP A 74 -2.51 20.95 14.26
CA ASP A 74 -2.26 22.14 13.43
C ASP A 74 -2.26 21.81 11.91
N ARG A 75 -2.41 20.52 11.60
CA ARG A 75 -2.45 19.84 10.31
C ARG A 75 -3.87 19.52 9.85
N GLU A 76 -4.90 19.92 10.62
CA GLU A 76 -6.30 19.87 10.20
C GLU A 76 -6.88 21.29 10.11
N ILE A 77 -7.63 21.55 9.04
CA ILE A 77 -8.48 22.72 8.92
C ILE A 77 -9.91 22.26 8.66
N THR A 78 -10.79 22.65 9.56
CA THR A 78 -12.22 22.34 9.51
C THR A 78 -13.02 23.64 9.41
N ARG A 79 -13.99 23.66 8.50
CA ARG A 79 -14.97 24.75 8.38
C ARG A 79 -16.38 24.17 8.48
N ASP A 80 -17.10 24.64 9.49
CA ASP A 80 -18.53 24.38 9.66
C ASP A 80 -19.33 25.52 9.04
N PHE A 81 -20.37 25.16 8.29
CA PHE A 81 -21.24 26.12 7.63
C PHE A 81 -22.62 26.08 8.27
N ALA A 82 -23.04 27.22 8.82
CA ALA A 82 -24.37 27.38 9.41
C ALA A 82 -25.49 27.21 8.37
N LEU A 83 -25.22 27.62 7.13
CA LEU A 83 -26.05 27.37 5.96
C LEU A 83 -25.28 26.41 5.03
N PRO A 84 -25.88 25.28 4.62
CA PRO A 84 -25.19 24.33 3.76
C PRO A 84 -24.71 24.99 2.45
N LEU A 85 -23.44 24.82 2.12
CA LEU A 85 -22.86 25.26 0.85
C LEU A 85 -23.51 24.54 -0.32
N ARG A 86 -23.60 25.23 -1.45
CA ARG A 86 -24.02 24.65 -2.73
C ARG A 86 -22.82 23.96 -3.39
N GLU A 87 -23.10 23.04 -4.30
CA GLU A 87 -22.08 22.30 -5.06
C GLU A 87 -21.10 23.25 -5.79
N GLU A 88 -21.64 24.31 -6.39
CA GLU A 88 -20.89 25.34 -7.12
C GLU A 88 -19.86 26.08 -6.24
N ASP A 89 -20.15 26.23 -4.95
CA ASP A 89 -19.30 26.95 -4.00
C ASP A 89 -18.26 26.05 -3.32
N CYS A 90 -18.39 24.72 -3.46
CA CYS A 90 -17.48 23.75 -2.85
C CYS A 90 -16.04 23.92 -3.36
N ARG A 91 -15.87 24.01 -4.68
CA ARG A 91 -14.56 24.14 -5.32
C ARG A 91 -13.86 25.44 -4.87
N PRO A 92 -14.47 26.63 -4.99
CA PRO A 92 -13.90 27.87 -4.46
C PRO A 92 -13.53 27.80 -2.97
N MET A 93 -14.36 27.16 -2.15
CA MET A 93 -14.10 27.02 -0.72
C MET A 93 -12.86 26.16 -0.44
N LEU A 94 -12.67 25.06 -1.17
CA LEU A 94 -11.47 24.22 -1.04
C LEU A 94 -10.21 24.99 -1.43
N HIS A 95 -10.24 25.78 -2.51
CA HIS A 95 -9.11 26.64 -2.89
C HIS A 95 -8.85 27.77 -1.89
N LEU A 96 -9.86 28.21 -1.13
CA LEU A 96 -9.67 29.21 -0.07
C LEU A 96 -9.02 28.60 1.18
N MET A 97 -9.43 27.37 1.54
CA MET A 97 -8.93 26.68 2.73
C MET A 97 -7.53 26.07 2.53
N LEU A 98 -7.16 25.74 1.29
CA LEU A 98 -5.88 25.09 0.97
C LEU A 98 -4.64 25.95 1.33
N PRO A 99 -4.57 27.25 0.95
CA PRO A 99 -3.47 28.13 1.34
C PRO A 99 -3.34 28.27 2.86
N GLU A 100 -4.45 28.26 3.59
CA GLU A 100 -4.45 28.33 5.05
C GLU A 100 -3.76 27.09 5.65
N LEU A 101 -4.04 25.89 5.09
CA LEU A 101 -3.41 24.63 5.52
C LEU A 101 -1.93 24.61 5.15
N LEU A 102 -1.59 24.98 3.92
CA LEU A 102 -0.21 25.00 3.45
C LEU A 102 0.64 25.99 4.26
N ARG A 103 0.08 27.14 4.67
CA ARG A 103 0.78 28.09 5.55
C ARG A 103 1.11 27.49 6.91
N LYS A 104 0.13 26.83 7.56
CA LYS A 104 0.36 26.16 8.86
C LYS A 104 1.45 25.08 8.75
N LEU A 105 1.42 24.28 7.68
CA LEU A 105 2.44 23.26 7.44
C LEU A 105 3.82 23.87 7.17
N ASN A 106 3.88 25.00 6.45
CA ASN A 106 5.12 25.69 6.17
C ASN A 106 5.74 26.33 7.43
N ASP A 107 4.91 26.84 8.35
CA ASP A 107 5.36 27.36 9.65
C ASP A 107 6.01 26.27 10.52
N GLU A 108 5.55 25.01 10.39
CA GLU A 108 6.17 23.85 11.05
C GLU A 108 7.40 23.30 10.30
N GLY A 109 7.70 23.78 9.09
CA GLY A 109 8.76 23.22 8.24
C GLY A 109 8.42 21.84 7.67
N VAL A 110 7.13 21.57 7.51
CA VAL A 110 6.55 20.25 7.23
C VAL A 110 5.94 20.27 5.82
N MET A 111 6.15 19.22 5.03
CA MET A 111 5.72 19.17 3.63
C MET A 111 4.55 18.21 3.42
N LEU A 112 3.48 18.67 2.77
CA LEU A 112 2.30 17.86 2.51
C LEU A 112 2.60 16.76 1.49
N GLN A 113 2.21 15.52 1.79
CA GLN A 113 2.29 14.40 0.86
C GLN A 113 0.95 13.73 0.61
N LEU A 114 0.11 13.64 1.64
CA LEU A 114 -1.23 13.09 1.56
C LEU A 114 -2.21 14.05 2.22
N LEU A 115 -3.28 14.38 1.51
CA LEU A 115 -4.37 15.26 1.94
C LEU A 115 -5.67 14.48 1.91
N SER A 116 -6.29 14.30 3.07
CA SER A 116 -7.65 13.76 3.15
C SER A 116 -8.62 14.92 3.27
N VAL A 117 -9.52 15.06 2.30
CA VAL A 117 -10.61 16.05 2.34
C VAL A 117 -11.91 15.31 2.59
N CYS A 118 -12.59 15.69 3.66
CA CYS A 118 -13.84 15.10 4.06
C CYS A 118 -14.97 16.14 3.98
N LEU A 119 -15.95 15.84 3.13
CA LEU A 119 -17.15 16.62 2.89
C LEU A 119 -18.32 15.93 3.61
N LYS A 120 -18.98 16.68 4.49
CA LYS A 120 -20.21 16.23 5.15
C LYS A 120 -21.40 16.94 4.53
N SER A 121 -22.35 16.15 4.05
CA SER A 121 -23.64 16.65 3.58
C SER A 121 -24.75 16.27 4.56
N PRO A 122 -25.64 17.22 4.92
CA PRO A 122 -26.81 16.91 5.72
C PRO A 122 -27.85 16.22 4.82
N ASP A 123 -28.17 14.96 5.12
CA ASP A 123 -29.34 14.34 4.50
C ASP A 123 -30.62 14.79 5.19
N HIS A 124 -31.73 14.86 4.44
CA HIS A 124 -33.05 15.23 4.96
C HIS A 124 -33.58 14.25 6.04
N SER A 125 -32.92 13.11 6.22
CA SER A 125 -33.25 12.05 7.19
C SER A 125 -32.53 12.17 8.55
N GLY A 126 -31.67 13.18 8.74
CA GLY A 126 -30.85 13.34 9.94
C GLY A 126 -29.63 12.41 10.00
N ARG A 127 -29.32 11.71 8.90
CA ARG A 127 -28.05 10.99 8.71
C ARG A 127 -27.11 11.87 7.89
N SER A 128 -25.89 12.11 8.37
CA SER A 128 -24.87 12.81 7.58
C SER A 128 -24.31 11.85 6.53
N SER A 129 -24.33 12.21 5.25
CA SER A 129 -23.52 11.48 4.26
C SER A 129 -22.11 12.05 4.28
N LEU A 130 -21.13 11.14 4.43
CA LEU A 130 -19.71 11.46 4.45
C LEU A 130 -19.11 11.10 3.10
N GLN A 131 -18.56 12.08 2.40
CA GLN A 131 -17.69 11.84 1.25
C GLN A 131 -16.25 12.13 1.69
N VAL A 132 -15.34 11.22 1.41
CA VAL A 132 -13.92 11.37 1.71
C VAL A 132 -13.17 11.23 0.41
N MET A 133 -12.29 12.18 0.13
CA MET A 133 -11.32 12.12 -0.96
C MET A 133 -9.92 12.15 -0.37
N ASP A 134 -9.07 11.24 -0.84
CA ASP A 134 -7.68 11.20 -0.45
C ASP A 134 -6.83 11.57 -1.67
N VAL A 135 -6.08 12.66 -1.55
CA VAL A 135 -5.24 13.22 -2.60
C VAL A 135 -3.78 13.04 -2.18
N ALA A 136 -2.99 12.32 -2.98
CA ALA A 136 -1.60 12.02 -2.67
C ALA A 136 -0.64 12.57 -3.74
N THR A 137 0.59 12.88 -3.34
CA THR A 137 1.69 13.32 -4.22
C THR A 137 2.92 12.41 -4.04
N GLN A 138 3.74 12.26 -5.10
CA GLN A 138 4.95 11.43 -5.03
C GLN A 138 6.07 12.04 -4.19
N SER A 139 6.28 13.35 -4.31
CA SER A 139 7.23 14.10 -3.49
C SER A 139 6.48 15.04 -2.57
N PRO A 140 6.82 15.13 -1.28
CA PRO A 140 6.24 16.12 -0.38
C PRO A 140 6.39 17.51 -0.98
N THR A 141 5.28 18.22 -1.13
CA THR A 141 5.26 19.54 -1.78
C THR A 141 4.24 20.44 -1.11
N ASN A 142 4.60 21.70 -0.91
CA ASN A 142 3.66 22.74 -0.45
C ASN A 142 3.24 23.67 -1.60
N SER A 143 3.30 23.20 -2.85
CA SER A 143 2.89 23.98 -4.02
C SER A 143 1.37 24.05 -4.13
N GLU A 144 0.80 25.23 -3.86
CA GLU A 144 -0.64 25.51 -3.95
C GLU A 144 -1.23 25.16 -5.33
N LYS A 145 -0.48 25.44 -6.41
CA LYS A 145 -0.92 25.19 -7.78
C LYS A 145 -1.10 23.70 -8.06
N ILE A 146 -0.21 22.86 -7.53
CA ILE A 146 -0.27 21.41 -7.73
C ILE A 146 -1.46 20.86 -6.96
N TRP A 147 -1.57 21.20 -5.67
CA TRP A 147 -2.67 20.73 -4.83
C TRP A 147 -4.04 21.17 -5.32
N SER A 148 -4.18 22.41 -5.79
CA SER A 148 -5.42 22.92 -6.39
C SER A 148 -5.86 22.06 -7.58
N GLN A 149 -4.94 21.74 -8.49
CA GLN A 149 -5.23 20.90 -9.67
C GLN A 149 -5.61 19.47 -9.29
N LEU A 150 -4.95 18.89 -8.28
CA LEU A 150 -5.25 17.53 -7.83
C LEU A 150 -6.61 17.44 -7.13
N ILE A 151 -6.96 18.46 -6.34
CA ILE A 151 -8.29 18.56 -5.72
C ILE A 151 -9.37 18.67 -6.80
N ASP A 152 -9.17 19.50 -7.83
CA ASP A 152 -10.11 19.64 -8.94
C ASP A 152 -10.41 18.30 -9.62
N ILE A 153 -9.37 17.50 -9.87
CA ILE A 153 -9.50 16.18 -10.51
C ILE A 153 -10.28 15.20 -9.62
N GLU A 154 -9.99 15.13 -8.33
CA GLU A 154 -10.69 14.21 -7.42
C GLU A 154 -12.12 14.67 -7.13
N LEU A 155 -12.36 15.99 -7.08
CA LEU A 155 -13.70 16.55 -6.93
C LEU A 155 -14.59 16.22 -8.14
N GLU A 156 -14.04 16.23 -9.36
CA GLU A 156 -14.76 15.83 -10.58
C GLU A 156 -15.13 14.35 -10.60
N LYS A 157 -14.27 13.48 -10.04
CA LYS A 157 -14.55 12.03 -9.95
C LYS A 157 -15.64 11.69 -8.95
N ILE A 158 -15.60 12.33 -7.79
CA ILE A 158 -16.57 12.05 -6.71
C ILE A 158 -17.91 12.70 -7.05
N GLY A 159 -17.89 13.88 -7.67
CA GLY A 159 -19.05 14.72 -7.92
C GLY A 159 -19.71 15.17 -6.61
N ALA A 160 -19.73 16.47 -6.36
CA ALA A 160 -20.25 17.02 -5.12
C ALA A 160 -21.79 17.16 -5.18
N HIS A 161 -22.51 16.04 -5.31
CA HIS A 161 -23.95 16.03 -5.67
C HIS A 161 -24.92 16.60 -4.61
N LYS A 162 -24.45 17.15 -3.49
CA LYS A 162 -25.29 17.50 -2.32
C LYS A 162 -24.79 18.75 -1.61
N SER A 163 -25.70 19.41 -0.90
CA SER A 163 -25.38 20.53 -0.04
C SER A 163 -24.35 20.13 1.04
N ILE A 164 -23.38 20.99 1.35
CA ILE A 164 -22.24 20.65 2.22
C ILE A 164 -22.35 21.46 3.51
N SER A 165 -22.46 20.80 4.66
CA SER A 165 -22.53 21.45 5.97
C SER A 165 -21.17 21.60 6.63
N ASN A 166 -20.19 20.76 6.27
CA ASN A 166 -18.85 20.80 6.84
C ASN A 166 -17.82 20.31 5.83
N ILE A 167 -16.70 21.02 5.77
CA ILE A 167 -15.50 20.64 5.03
C ILE A 167 -14.37 20.51 6.03
N SER A 168 -13.67 19.38 6.00
CA SER A 168 -12.45 19.15 6.78
C SER A 168 -11.32 18.74 5.85
N MET A 169 -10.16 19.33 6.01
CA MET A 169 -8.93 18.97 5.31
C MET A 169 -7.89 18.56 6.33
N THR A 170 -7.48 17.29 6.27
CA THR A 170 -6.48 16.70 7.15
C THR A 170 -5.22 16.40 6.35
N ALA A 171 -4.13 17.04 6.72
CA ALA A 171 -2.80 16.76 6.17
C ALA A 171 -2.18 15.57 6.89
N GLN A 172 -1.94 14.50 6.13
CA GLN A 172 -1.07 13.41 6.56
C GLN A 172 0.33 13.68 6.02
N VAL A 173 1.25 13.90 6.95
CA VAL A 173 2.61 14.33 6.63
C VAL A 173 3.64 13.28 6.99
N ILE A 174 4.65 13.11 6.14
CA ILE A 174 5.91 12.47 6.49
C ILE A 174 6.83 13.54 7.07
N ASN A 175 7.34 13.32 8.29
CA ASN A 175 8.44 14.10 8.85
C ASN A 175 9.72 13.77 8.06
N GLY A 176 9.88 14.38 6.89
CA GLY A 176 11.10 14.37 6.11
C GLY A 176 11.77 15.72 6.25
N GLN A 177 13.07 15.74 6.53
CA GLN A 177 13.88 16.96 6.50
C GLN A 177 13.60 17.79 5.24
N PRO A 178 13.70 19.13 5.29
CA PRO A 178 13.62 19.94 4.09
C PRO A 178 14.72 19.48 3.14
N PHE A 179 14.31 18.89 2.00
CA PHE A 179 15.25 18.65 0.92
C PHE A 179 15.80 20.02 0.47
N PRO A 180 17.11 20.14 0.23
CA PRO A 180 17.66 21.33 -0.38
C PRO A 180 16.94 21.53 -1.72
N THR A 181 16.50 22.77 -1.94
CA THR A 181 15.99 23.25 -3.22
C THR A 181 16.84 22.67 -4.36
N PRO A 182 16.23 22.01 -5.36
CA PRO A 182 17.02 21.49 -6.46
C PRO A 182 17.62 22.67 -7.20
N ASN A 183 18.95 22.63 -7.34
CA ASN A 183 19.68 23.43 -8.29
C ASN A 183 18.94 23.43 -9.63
N LEU A 184 18.64 24.63 -10.12
CA LEU A 184 18.13 24.89 -11.46
C LEU A 184 19.25 24.52 -12.46
N GLY A 185 19.35 23.24 -12.79
CA GLY A 185 20.44 22.77 -13.62
C GLY A 185 20.50 21.26 -13.85
N ALA A 186 19.35 20.60 -14.08
CA ALA A 186 19.25 19.39 -14.91
C ALA A 186 17.78 18.93 -15.01
N ASN A 187 17.33 18.67 -16.24
CA ASN A 187 16.19 17.83 -16.62
C ASN A 187 14.76 18.37 -16.38
N HIS A 188 14.27 19.11 -17.38
CA HIS A 188 12.84 19.29 -17.63
C HIS A 188 12.05 17.95 -17.72
N ASP A 189 12.72 16.84 -18.04
CA ASP A 189 12.14 15.49 -18.18
C ASP A 189 11.60 14.91 -16.87
N GLU A 190 12.27 15.12 -15.75
CA GLU A 190 11.94 14.40 -14.51
C GLU A 190 10.63 14.91 -13.89
N ARG A 191 10.34 16.20 -14.06
CA ARG A 191 9.08 16.80 -13.63
C ARG A 191 7.91 16.37 -14.54
N GLN A 192 8.15 16.25 -15.84
CA GLN A 192 7.15 15.77 -16.81
C GLN A 192 6.85 14.27 -16.62
N ARG A 193 7.88 13.46 -16.36
CA ARG A 193 7.76 12.03 -16.01
C ARG A 193 6.89 11.83 -14.78
N ARG A 194 7.16 12.58 -13.70
CA ARG A 194 6.36 12.52 -12.47
C ARG A 194 4.92 12.93 -12.69
N TRP A 195 4.69 14.06 -13.36
CA TRP A 195 3.33 14.51 -13.71
C TRP A 195 2.56 13.47 -14.53
N LEU A 196 3.23 12.79 -15.47
CA LEU A 196 2.62 11.72 -16.26
C LEU A 196 2.25 10.51 -15.39
N LEU A 197 3.16 10.05 -14.53
CA LEU A 197 2.92 8.91 -13.62
C LEU A 197 1.76 9.19 -12.66
N GLU A 198 1.68 10.41 -12.12
CA GLU A 198 0.58 10.85 -11.27
C GLU A 198 -0.76 10.77 -12.02
N ARG A 199 -0.81 11.33 -13.23
CA ARG A 199 -2.04 11.35 -14.04
C ARG A 199 -2.49 9.95 -14.45
N LEU A 200 -1.55 9.08 -14.81
CA LEU A 200 -1.84 7.67 -15.14
C LEU A 200 -2.33 6.91 -13.92
N SER A 201 -1.70 7.09 -12.76
CA SER A 201 -2.06 6.38 -11.54
C SER A 201 -3.41 6.84 -11.00
N GLN A 202 -3.74 8.12 -11.12
CA GLN A 202 -5.06 8.63 -10.76
C GLN A 202 -6.16 8.11 -11.69
N ARG A 203 -5.86 7.90 -12.98
CA ARG A 203 -6.86 7.43 -13.96
C ARG A 203 -7.05 5.91 -13.92
N LEU A 204 -5.98 5.14 -13.75
CA LEU A 204 -5.99 3.67 -13.81
C LEU A 204 -6.05 3.02 -12.42
N GLY A 205 -5.87 3.81 -11.36
CA GLY A 205 -5.72 3.33 -9.99
C GLY A 205 -4.25 3.14 -9.62
N PRO A 206 -3.88 3.38 -8.34
CA PRO A 206 -2.49 3.41 -7.89
C PRO A 206 -1.76 2.07 -8.05
N HIS A 207 -2.47 0.94 -8.12
CA HIS A 207 -1.89 -0.39 -8.27
C HIS A 207 -1.74 -0.85 -9.73
N HIS A 208 -2.24 -0.09 -10.71
CA HIS A 208 -2.26 -0.46 -12.11
C HIS A 208 -1.13 0.20 -12.92
N VAL A 209 -0.43 1.16 -12.34
CA VAL A 209 0.79 1.74 -12.88
C VAL A 209 1.94 1.23 -12.03
N LEU A 210 2.78 0.39 -12.63
CA LEU A 210 3.85 -0.32 -11.94
C LEU A 210 5.21 0.30 -12.29
N GLY A 211 6.04 0.50 -11.27
CA GLY A 211 7.48 0.65 -11.38
C GLY A 211 8.17 -0.63 -10.92
N PHE A 212 9.45 -0.78 -11.22
CA PHE A 212 10.25 -1.92 -10.76
C PHE A 212 11.33 -1.44 -9.81
N GLN A 213 11.48 -2.15 -8.69
CA GLN A 213 12.57 -1.93 -7.73
C GLN A 213 13.45 -3.18 -7.63
N PRO A 214 14.75 -3.02 -7.34
CA PRO A 214 15.63 -4.16 -7.14
C PRO A 214 15.19 -4.91 -5.89
N GLY A 215 14.87 -6.18 -6.06
CA GLY A 215 14.61 -7.11 -4.97
C GLY A 215 15.93 -7.72 -4.49
N GLN A 216 16.10 -7.80 -3.18
CA GLN A 216 17.22 -8.50 -2.56
C GLN A 216 16.97 -10.01 -2.58
N SER A 217 17.01 -10.60 -3.78
CA SER A 217 16.79 -12.03 -3.96
C SER A 217 17.76 -12.61 -4.98
N THR A 218 18.26 -13.81 -4.70
CA THR A 218 19.04 -14.58 -5.69
C THR A 218 18.13 -15.17 -6.77
N LEU A 219 16.82 -15.17 -6.54
CA LEU A 219 15.82 -15.71 -7.44
C LEU A 219 15.56 -14.77 -8.62
N PRO A 220 15.72 -15.23 -9.87
CA PRO A 220 15.52 -14.39 -11.05
C PRO A 220 14.14 -13.72 -11.08
N GLU A 221 13.10 -14.43 -10.64
CA GLU A 221 11.72 -13.94 -10.61
C GLU A 221 11.47 -12.83 -9.58
N ARG A 222 12.42 -12.63 -8.66
CA ARG A 222 12.31 -11.69 -7.52
C ARG A 222 13.46 -10.69 -7.46
N ARG A 223 14.39 -10.71 -8.43
CA ARG A 223 15.45 -9.70 -8.57
C ARG A 223 14.89 -8.31 -8.88
N ALA A 224 13.72 -8.23 -9.50
CA ALA A 224 12.96 -7.00 -9.65
C ALA A 224 11.53 -7.21 -9.16
N CYS A 225 11.08 -6.39 -8.22
CA CYS A 225 9.73 -6.46 -7.71
C CYS A 225 8.88 -5.34 -8.32
N PRO A 226 7.71 -5.66 -8.91
CA PRO A 226 6.77 -4.64 -9.31
C PRO A 226 6.22 -3.97 -8.06
N VAL A 227 6.34 -2.66 -8.01
CA VAL A 227 5.75 -1.80 -6.98
C VAL A 227 4.88 -0.77 -7.68
N SER A 228 3.93 -0.15 -6.96
CA SER A 228 3.22 0.99 -7.53
C SER A 228 4.22 2.06 -7.96
N ALA A 229 4.08 2.59 -9.16
CA ALA A 229 4.98 3.61 -9.69
C ALA A 229 4.99 4.90 -8.85
N ILE A 230 3.97 5.14 -8.02
CA ILE A 230 3.93 6.24 -7.05
C ILE A 230 4.91 6.02 -5.90
N TYR A 231 5.07 4.77 -5.46
CA TYR A 231 5.94 4.40 -4.34
C TYR A 231 7.32 3.90 -4.79
N ALA A 232 7.55 3.81 -6.09
CA ALA A 232 8.84 3.43 -6.66
C ALA A 232 9.85 4.55 -6.45
N GLU A 233 10.87 4.29 -5.64
CA GLU A 233 12.02 5.18 -5.53
C GLU A 233 12.75 5.27 -6.89
N PRO A 234 13.15 6.47 -7.32
CA PRO A 234 13.92 6.64 -8.54
C PRO A 234 15.24 5.88 -8.40
N MET A 235 15.45 4.92 -9.29
CA MET A 235 16.70 4.17 -9.34
C MET A 235 17.76 5.10 -9.91
N ASP A 236 18.78 5.42 -9.11
CA ASP A 236 19.94 6.12 -9.62
C ASP A 236 20.77 5.13 -10.44
N MET A 237 20.57 5.15 -11.76
CA MET A 237 21.30 4.26 -12.67
C MET A 237 22.83 4.47 -12.62
N HIS A 238 23.27 5.59 -12.03
CA HIS A 238 24.68 5.95 -11.86
C HIS A 238 25.21 5.61 -10.46
N ALA A 239 24.36 5.24 -9.50
CA ALA A 239 24.77 4.76 -8.18
C ALA A 239 24.92 3.22 -8.13
N ALA A 240 24.77 2.53 -9.26
CA ALA A 240 25.32 1.19 -9.38
C ALA A 240 26.82 1.29 -9.03
N PRO A 241 27.32 0.55 -8.03
CA PRO A 241 28.72 0.62 -7.65
C PRO A 241 29.57 0.47 -8.91
N GLU A 242 30.56 1.34 -9.11
CA GLU A 242 31.45 1.30 -10.28
C GLU A 242 32.16 -0.07 -10.43
N ASP A 243 32.19 -0.86 -9.36
CA ASP A 243 32.62 -2.27 -9.35
C ASP A 243 31.65 -3.23 -10.07
N ASN A 244 30.51 -2.75 -10.55
CA ASN A 244 29.52 -3.46 -11.36
C ASN A 244 29.50 -2.92 -12.80
N ILE A 245 30.63 -2.43 -13.30
CA ILE A 245 30.92 -2.54 -14.74
C ILE A 245 30.86 -4.05 -15.00
N CYS A 246 29.74 -4.50 -15.56
CA CYS A 246 29.52 -5.87 -15.95
C CYS A 246 30.82 -6.42 -16.53
N ASP A 247 31.47 -7.35 -15.82
CA ASP A 247 32.42 -8.21 -16.48
C ASP A 247 31.66 -8.77 -17.69
N PRO A 248 32.14 -8.57 -18.93
CA PRO A 248 31.44 -9.06 -20.12
C PRO A 248 31.23 -10.58 -20.11
N GLU A 249 31.89 -11.27 -19.18
CA GLU A 249 31.79 -12.70 -18.88
C GLU A 249 30.62 -13.07 -17.96
N GLU A 250 30.02 -12.12 -17.24
CA GLU A 250 28.78 -12.33 -16.49
C GLU A 250 27.58 -12.18 -17.42
N PHE A 251 27.16 -13.29 -18.03
CA PHE A 251 25.94 -13.38 -18.85
C PHE A 251 24.68 -13.06 -18.02
N LEU A 252 24.42 -11.76 -17.85
CA LEU A 252 23.39 -11.13 -17.01
C LEU A 252 21.98 -11.33 -17.57
N HIS A 253 21.42 -12.52 -17.38
CA HIS A 253 19.98 -12.84 -17.47
C HIS A 253 19.31 -12.58 -18.84
N PRO A 254 18.23 -13.30 -19.18
CA PRO A 254 17.54 -13.08 -20.45
C PRO A 254 16.78 -11.75 -20.48
N SER A 255 16.73 -11.13 -21.65
CA SER A 255 15.95 -9.92 -21.93
C SER A 255 14.46 -10.13 -21.66
N VAL A 256 13.97 -11.34 -21.95
CA VAL A 256 12.59 -11.76 -21.69
C VAL A 256 12.60 -12.90 -20.68
N MET A 257 11.94 -12.69 -19.55
CA MET A 257 11.76 -13.72 -18.53
C MET A 257 10.32 -14.23 -18.53
N LEU A 258 10.15 -15.56 -18.48
CA LEU A 258 8.89 -16.26 -18.49
C LEU A 258 8.45 -16.59 -17.07
N ASN A 259 7.37 -15.96 -16.59
CA ASN A 259 6.79 -16.29 -15.30
C ASN A 259 5.33 -16.77 -15.46
N PRO A 260 5.03 -18.07 -15.26
CA PRO A 260 5.95 -19.15 -14.86
C PRO A 260 6.83 -19.66 -16.01
N ALA A 261 7.95 -20.30 -15.68
CA ALA A 261 8.80 -20.96 -16.67
C ALA A 261 8.06 -22.09 -17.40
N GLU A 262 8.34 -22.26 -18.69
CA GLU A 262 7.64 -23.21 -19.56
C GLU A 262 8.42 -24.52 -19.66
N ALA A 263 7.75 -25.66 -19.47
CA ALA A 263 8.37 -26.97 -19.63
C ALA A 263 8.68 -27.26 -21.11
N ILE A 264 9.79 -27.96 -21.37
CA ILE A 264 10.15 -28.41 -22.71
C ILE A 264 9.91 -29.90 -22.88
N ASP A 265 9.52 -30.29 -24.10
CA ASP A 265 9.45 -31.69 -24.49
C ASP A 265 10.86 -32.15 -24.89
N LEU A 266 11.37 -33.16 -24.19
CA LEU A 266 12.65 -33.78 -24.51
C LEU A 266 12.46 -34.70 -25.72
N VAL A 267 13.12 -34.37 -26.84
CA VAL A 267 13.17 -35.26 -28.00
C VAL A 267 14.23 -36.34 -27.79
N VAL A 268 15.33 -35.99 -27.10
CA VAL A 268 16.40 -36.89 -26.70
C VAL A 268 16.66 -36.70 -25.20
N PRO A 269 16.70 -37.78 -24.39
CA PRO A 269 17.05 -37.66 -22.98
C PRO A 269 18.49 -37.14 -22.84
N PRO A 270 18.74 -36.10 -22.01
CA PRO A 270 20.06 -35.54 -21.85
C PRO A 270 21.00 -36.52 -21.15
N ALA A 271 22.26 -36.55 -21.59
CA ALA A 271 23.33 -37.22 -20.88
C ALA A 271 23.89 -36.28 -19.79
N HIS A 272 24.12 -36.80 -18.59
CA HIS A 272 24.90 -36.14 -17.54
C HIS A 272 24.46 -34.74 -17.06
N GLY A 273 23.14 -34.47 -17.00
CA GLY A 273 22.61 -33.27 -16.35
C GLY A 273 22.84 -31.96 -17.09
N GLU A 274 23.38 -32.02 -18.31
CA GLU A 274 23.47 -30.92 -19.26
C GLU A 274 22.15 -30.67 -20.01
N PRO A 275 21.94 -29.48 -20.61
CA PRO A 275 20.76 -29.21 -21.43
C PRO A 275 20.64 -30.19 -22.62
N PRO A 276 19.42 -30.53 -23.07
CA PRO A 276 19.23 -31.51 -24.14
C PRO A 276 19.82 -31.05 -25.48
N MET A 277 20.32 -31.99 -26.28
CA MET A 277 20.84 -31.70 -27.63
C MET A 277 19.72 -31.26 -28.59
N ARG A 278 18.52 -31.80 -28.40
CA ARG A 278 17.31 -31.42 -29.14
C ARG A 278 16.13 -31.33 -28.19
N TRP A 279 15.42 -30.21 -28.24
CA TRP A 279 14.20 -30.01 -27.47
C TRP A 279 13.10 -29.44 -28.34
N ARG A 280 11.84 -29.60 -27.90
CA ARG A 280 10.70 -28.94 -28.51
C ARG A 280 10.08 -27.97 -27.53
N TRP A 281 9.92 -26.72 -27.96
CA TRP A 281 9.35 -25.63 -27.18
C TRP A 281 8.32 -24.90 -28.04
N ARG A 282 7.11 -24.67 -27.48
CA ARG A 282 5.96 -24.09 -28.21
C ARG A 282 5.68 -24.74 -29.58
N GLY A 283 5.88 -26.06 -29.67
CA GLY A 283 5.67 -26.84 -30.88
C GLY A 283 6.81 -26.79 -31.91
N VAL A 284 7.83 -25.95 -31.71
CA VAL A 284 9.00 -25.81 -32.59
C VAL A 284 10.15 -26.66 -32.04
N SER A 285 10.83 -27.40 -32.93
CA SER A 285 12.00 -28.19 -32.56
C SER A 285 13.27 -27.36 -32.72
N HIS A 286 14.14 -27.41 -31.72
CA HIS A 286 15.41 -26.69 -31.70
C HIS A 286 16.56 -27.67 -31.46
N ASP A 287 17.68 -27.44 -32.17
CA ASP A 287 18.92 -28.17 -32.02
C ASP A 287 19.97 -27.28 -31.35
N ARG A 288 20.60 -27.79 -30.28
CA ARG A 288 21.66 -27.12 -29.52
C ARG A 288 22.91 -26.96 -30.38
N ALA A 289 23.42 -25.73 -30.46
CA ALA A 289 24.69 -25.37 -31.11
C ALA A 289 25.78 -25.08 -30.07
N ALA A 290 25.44 -24.32 -29.02
CA ALA A 290 26.36 -23.98 -27.94
C ALA A 290 25.63 -23.99 -26.59
N MET A 291 26.39 -24.10 -25.50
CA MET A 291 25.87 -23.92 -24.15
C MET A 291 26.91 -23.24 -23.24
N PHE A 292 26.42 -22.46 -22.27
CA PHE A 292 27.20 -21.76 -21.27
C PHE A 292 26.55 -21.95 -19.88
N GLY A 293 27.36 -22.11 -18.84
CA GLY A 293 26.92 -22.43 -17.47
C GLY A 293 27.63 -23.68 -16.92
N PRO A 294 27.16 -24.27 -15.81
CA PRO A 294 25.93 -23.91 -15.08
C PRO A 294 26.09 -22.75 -14.11
N ASP A 295 25.11 -21.85 -14.08
CA ASP A 295 24.89 -20.92 -12.96
C ASP A 295 24.03 -21.61 -11.89
N HIS A 296 24.33 -21.38 -10.62
CA HIS A 296 23.84 -22.16 -9.50
C HIS A 296 23.05 -21.29 -8.54
N HIS A 297 21.73 -21.44 -8.57
CA HIS A 297 20.84 -20.71 -7.67
C HIS A 297 20.27 -21.67 -6.61
N VAL A 298 20.42 -21.28 -5.35
CA VAL A 298 19.93 -22.03 -4.18
C VAL A 298 18.62 -21.40 -3.70
N PRO A 299 17.63 -22.21 -3.28
CA PRO A 299 16.42 -21.67 -2.67
C PRO A 299 16.73 -20.86 -1.40
N GLU A 300 16.05 -19.73 -1.26
CA GLU A 300 16.09 -18.92 -0.05
C GLU A 300 15.32 -19.64 1.07
N TRP A 301 16.04 -20.08 2.11
CA TRP A 301 15.49 -20.92 3.19
C TRP A 301 14.34 -20.28 3.98
N TRP A 302 14.21 -18.95 3.90
CA TRP A 302 13.13 -18.20 4.55
C TRP A 302 11.86 -18.06 3.67
N LEU A 303 11.85 -18.58 2.44
CA LEU A 303 10.69 -18.56 1.54
C LEU A 303 10.21 -19.98 1.20
N ASP A 304 8.96 -20.30 1.54
CA ASP A 304 8.31 -21.55 1.11
C ASP A 304 7.68 -21.37 -0.29
N LEU A 305 8.52 -21.41 -1.34
CA LEU A 305 8.08 -21.35 -2.72
C LEU A 305 7.83 -22.76 -3.30
N PRO A 306 6.60 -23.09 -3.74
CA PRO A 306 6.28 -24.41 -4.29
C PRO A 306 7.17 -24.85 -5.45
N SER A 307 7.59 -23.89 -6.29
CA SER A 307 8.43 -24.13 -7.47
C SER A 307 9.89 -24.45 -7.12
N TRP A 308 10.31 -24.33 -5.86
CA TRP A 308 11.67 -24.55 -5.37
C TRP A 308 11.79 -25.69 -4.35
N ARG A 309 10.69 -26.37 -4.02
CA ARG A 309 10.69 -27.59 -3.19
C ARG A 309 11.50 -28.75 -3.79
N GLY A 310 11.87 -28.66 -5.08
CA GLY A 310 12.76 -29.59 -5.79
C GLY A 310 14.27 -29.34 -5.60
N GLY A 311 14.66 -28.31 -4.84
CA GLY A 311 16.05 -28.01 -4.50
C GLY A 311 16.73 -26.96 -5.39
N MET A 312 18.05 -27.06 -5.49
CA MET A 312 18.92 -26.16 -6.27
C MET A 312 18.56 -26.16 -7.76
N ARG A 313 18.47 -24.97 -8.36
CA ARG A 313 18.31 -24.81 -9.82
C ARG A 313 19.64 -24.45 -10.45
N SER A 314 20.05 -25.28 -11.40
CA SER A 314 21.17 -24.98 -12.28
C SER A 314 20.63 -24.39 -13.57
N TYR A 315 21.14 -23.22 -13.96
CA TYR A 315 20.75 -22.51 -15.18
C TYR A 315 21.84 -22.62 -16.24
N TRP A 316 21.43 -22.74 -17.49
CA TRP A 316 22.29 -22.76 -18.65
C TRP A 316 21.76 -21.81 -19.71
N TRP A 317 22.66 -21.08 -20.35
CA TRP A 317 22.41 -20.45 -21.63
C TRP A 317 22.62 -21.48 -22.74
N VAL A 318 21.65 -21.64 -23.61
CA VAL A 318 21.67 -22.60 -24.71
C VAL A 318 21.40 -21.86 -26.00
N GLN A 319 22.33 -21.92 -26.94
CA GLN A 319 22.13 -21.36 -28.27
C GLN A 319 21.64 -22.45 -29.21
N ASN A 320 20.63 -22.16 -30.02
CA ASN A 320 20.23 -23.06 -31.11
C ASN A 320 21.05 -22.80 -32.39
N ARG A 321 20.95 -23.70 -33.37
CA ARG A 321 21.61 -23.53 -34.68
C ARG A 321 21.15 -22.32 -35.49
N ALA A 322 20.00 -21.74 -35.17
CA ALA A 322 19.52 -20.50 -35.77
C ALA A 322 20.07 -19.25 -35.08
N GLY A 323 20.93 -19.39 -34.06
CA GLY A 323 21.56 -18.30 -33.32
C GLY A 323 20.75 -17.75 -32.15
N GLN A 324 19.57 -18.29 -31.87
CA GLN A 324 18.70 -17.84 -30.78
C GLN A 324 19.19 -18.41 -29.44
N TRP A 325 19.12 -17.60 -28.40
CA TRP A 325 19.53 -17.95 -27.04
C TRP A 325 18.34 -18.31 -26.17
N PHE A 326 18.51 -19.31 -25.33
CA PHE A 326 17.50 -19.78 -24.38
C PHE A 326 18.14 -19.94 -23.03
N TRP A 327 17.49 -19.40 -22.01
CA TRP A 327 17.88 -19.56 -20.63
C TRP A 327 17.08 -20.68 -20.00
N MET A 328 17.73 -21.80 -19.71
CA MET A 328 17.10 -23.06 -19.36
C MET A 328 17.56 -23.54 -18.00
N TYR A 329 16.67 -24.16 -17.23
CA TYR A 329 17.06 -24.84 -16.00
C TYR A 329 16.43 -26.21 -15.87
N ARG A 330 17.05 -27.02 -15.03
CA ARG A 330 16.55 -28.34 -14.63
C ARG A 330 15.97 -28.27 -13.22
N ASN A 331 14.81 -28.89 -13.03
CA ASN A 331 14.20 -29.05 -11.70
C ASN A 331 13.69 -30.48 -11.50
N LYS A 332 13.89 -31.01 -10.29
CA LYS A 332 13.44 -32.33 -9.86
C LYS A 332 12.05 -32.21 -9.22
N GLY A 333 11.05 -31.84 -10.02
CA GLY A 333 9.66 -31.79 -9.58
C GLY A 333 9.01 -33.17 -9.64
N ALA A 334 8.42 -33.64 -8.53
CA ALA A 334 7.59 -34.86 -8.48
C ALA A 334 8.26 -36.17 -8.98
N GLY A 335 9.56 -36.33 -8.73
CA GLY A 335 10.28 -37.57 -9.05
C GLY A 335 10.63 -37.78 -10.52
N ARG A 336 10.38 -36.79 -11.40
CA ARG A 336 10.87 -36.76 -12.79
C ARG A 336 11.77 -35.54 -13.00
N GLU A 337 12.87 -35.72 -13.74
CA GLU A 337 13.72 -34.60 -14.14
C GLU A 337 13.05 -33.88 -15.31
N CYS A 338 12.57 -32.66 -15.07
CA CYS A 338 11.97 -31.81 -16.10
C CYS A 338 12.87 -30.62 -16.40
N TRP A 339 12.92 -30.24 -17.67
CA TRP A 339 13.63 -29.05 -18.14
C TRP A 339 12.63 -27.95 -18.47
N TYR A 340 13.04 -26.72 -18.18
CA TYR A 340 12.23 -25.53 -18.37
C TYR A 340 13.01 -24.45 -19.11
N VAL A 341 12.34 -23.72 -20.00
CA VAL A 341 12.81 -22.45 -20.53
C VAL A 341 12.26 -21.36 -19.62
N HIS A 342 13.17 -20.58 -19.03
CA HIS A 342 12.84 -19.48 -18.14
C HIS A 342 13.00 -18.11 -18.81
N GLY A 343 13.71 -18.04 -19.93
CA GLY A 343 13.77 -16.84 -20.74
C GLY A 343 14.53 -17.03 -22.04
N TYR A 344 14.59 -16.00 -22.86
CA TYR A 344 15.24 -15.99 -24.17
C TYR A 344 15.61 -14.57 -24.61
#